data_AF-E4SIX6-F1
#
_entry.id   AF-E4SIX6-F1
#
_cell.length_a   1.000
_cell.length_b   1.000
_cell.length_c   1.000
_cell.angle_alpha   90.00
_cell.angle_beta   90.00
_cell.angle_gamma   90.00
#
_symmetry.space_group_name_H-M   'P 1'
#
loop_
_entity.id
_entity.type
_entity.pdbx_description
1 polymer ?
#
loop_
_entity_poly.entity_id
_entity_poly.type
_entity_poly.pdbx_seq_one_letter_code
_entity_poly.pdbx_strand_id
1 'polypeptide(L)'
;MENYVPIDVDNLPDIFDIQLAGEVFTFRVDYNSVADYYTCTIIKDGNVVLAQEPLLLNNRLGATLPSLDLPWTDLRVLDPTGHATDAGKGKFGKQVQLYLDVKDPNGSEDENPDVEPLGYDPDEQSDDLTDGEVDIS
;
A
#
# COMPACT_ATOMS: atom_id res chain seq x y z
N MET A 1 9.32 -7.77 8.32
CA MET A 1 9.41 -6.31 8.16
C MET A 1 8.02 -5.76 8.36
N GLU A 2 7.88 -4.65 9.07
CA GLU A 2 6.60 -3.97 9.12
C GLU A 2 6.31 -3.42 7.71
N ASN A 3 5.18 -3.83 7.12
CA ASN A 3 4.87 -3.54 5.72
C ASN A 3 4.15 -2.19 5.59
N TYR A 4 4.67 -1.16 6.27
CA TYR A 4 4.10 0.19 6.26
C TYR A 4 5.17 1.27 6.07
N VAL A 5 4.74 2.42 5.56
CA VAL A 5 5.58 3.59 5.32
C VAL A 5 5.87 4.29 6.66
N PRO A 6 7.14 4.49 7.05
CA PRO A 6 7.51 4.99 8.38
C PRO A 6 7.36 6.51 8.48
N ILE A 7 6.12 7.00 8.52
CA ILE A 7 5.80 8.43 8.60
C ILE A 7 5.97 8.96 10.04
N ASP A 8 6.77 10.01 10.21
CA ASP A 8 6.96 10.73 11.47
C ASP A 8 5.90 11.83 11.64
N VAL A 9 4.79 11.48 12.30
CA VAL A 9 3.69 12.41 12.57
C VAL A 9 4.02 13.48 13.63
N ASP A 10 5.11 13.32 14.37
CA ASP A 10 5.55 14.29 15.38
C ASP A 10 6.47 15.38 14.79
N ASN A 11 6.96 15.19 13.55
CA ASN A 11 7.85 16.13 12.86
C ASN A 11 7.34 16.49 11.45
N LEU A 12 6.27 17.30 11.38
CA LEU A 12 5.64 17.70 10.12
C LEU A 12 6.14 19.06 9.59
N PRO A 13 6.25 19.25 8.26
CA PRO A 13 6.03 18.24 7.24
C PRO A 13 7.13 17.17 7.27
N ASP A 14 6.72 15.91 7.21
CA ASP A 14 7.66 14.80 7.13
C ASP A 14 8.00 14.57 5.66
N ILE A 15 9.29 14.63 5.33
CA ILE A 15 9.79 14.56 3.95
C ILE A 15 10.92 13.55 3.90
N PHE A 16 10.74 12.50 3.13
CA PHE A 16 11.70 11.41 3.02
C PHE A 16 11.62 10.70 1.67
N ASP A 17 12.71 10.05 1.29
CA ASP A 17 12.76 9.21 0.10
C ASP A 17 12.38 7.77 0.47
N ILE A 18 11.63 7.11 -0.41
CA ILE A 18 11.22 5.71 -0.30
C ILE A 18 11.39 5.01 -1.64
N GLN A 19 11.85 3.76 -1.60
CA GLN A 19 11.94 2.92 -2.78
C GLN A 19 10.67 2.08 -2.93
N LEU A 20 9.97 2.22 -4.04
CA LEU A 20 8.74 1.49 -4.38
C LEU A 20 8.89 0.87 -5.77
N ALA A 21 8.63 -0.43 -5.91
CA ALA A 21 8.75 -1.17 -7.18
C ALA A 21 10.08 -0.90 -7.95
N GLY A 22 11.19 -0.72 -7.24
CA GLY A 22 12.52 -0.45 -7.81
C GLY A 22 12.81 1.02 -8.14
N GLU A 23 11.84 1.92 -8.01
CA GLU A 23 11.98 3.36 -8.26
C GLU A 23 12.03 4.15 -6.94
N VAL A 24 12.66 5.33 -6.97
CA VAL A 24 12.74 6.22 -5.80
C VAL A 24 11.69 7.32 -5.93
N PHE A 25 10.91 7.49 -4.87
CA PHE A 25 9.94 8.57 -4.73
C PHE A 25 10.25 9.38 -3.48
N THR A 26 10.02 10.68 -3.54
CA THR A 26 10.03 11.53 -2.35
C THR A 26 8.59 11.72 -1.88
N PHE A 27 8.33 11.32 -0.64
CA PHE A 27 7.05 11.56 0.01
C PHE A 27 7.16 12.84 0.84
N ARG A 28 6.09 13.63 0.81
CA ARG A 28 5.87 14.74 1.74
C ARG A 28 4.52 14.56 2.40
N VAL A 29 4.52 14.45 3.72
CA VAL A 29 3.31 14.32 4.52
C VAL A 29 3.07 15.60 5.30
N ASP A 30 1.86 16.15 5.18
CA ASP A 30 1.40 17.33 5.90
C ASP A 30 0.16 16.98 6.74
N TYR A 31 -0.18 17.81 7.74
CA TYR A 31 -1.41 17.66 8.53
C TYR A 31 -2.37 18.84 8.32
N ASN A 32 -3.61 18.52 7.98
CA ASN A 32 -4.70 19.49 7.90
C ASN A 32 -5.43 19.61 9.24
N SER A 33 -5.08 20.63 10.02
CA SER A 33 -5.70 20.89 11.33
C SER A 33 -7.16 21.35 11.28
N VAL A 34 -7.67 21.79 10.12
CA VAL A 34 -9.06 22.25 9.97
C VAL A 34 -10.01 21.07 9.85
N ALA A 35 -9.58 20.02 9.14
CA ALA A 35 -10.42 18.87 8.82
C ALA A 35 -9.94 17.55 9.47
N ASP A 36 -8.87 17.61 10.25
CA ASP A 36 -8.28 16.49 11.01
C ASP A 36 -7.93 15.27 10.16
N TYR A 37 -7.09 15.47 9.15
CA TYR A 37 -6.48 14.39 8.37
C TYR A 37 -5.09 14.75 7.89
N TYR A 38 -4.31 13.74 7.54
CA TYR A 38 -3.00 13.90 6.91
C TYR A 38 -3.12 13.88 5.40
N THR A 39 -2.20 14.52 4.69
CA THR A 39 -2.13 14.49 3.23
C THR A 39 -0.76 14.03 2.78
N CYS A 40 -0.71 13.28 1.68
CA CYS A 40 0.55 12.88 1.05
C CYS A 40 0.71 13.55 -0.31
N THR A 41 1.89 14.11 -0.54
CA THR A 41 2.37 14.52 -1.86
C THR A 41 3.47 13.55 -2.28
N ILE A 42 3.37 12.98 -3.48
CA ILE A 42 4.39 12.10 -4.05
C ILE A 42 5.10 12.86 -5.17
N ILE A 43 6.43 12.83 -5.11
CA ILE A 43 7.33 13.47 -6.07
C ILE A 43 8.24 12.40 -6.68
N LYS A 44 8.38 12.41 -8.01
CA LYS A 44 9.31 11.55 -8.76
C LYS A 44 10.18 12.44 -9.65
N ASP A 45 11.50 12.32 -9.54
CA ASP A 45 12.47 13.09 -10.33
C ASP A 45 12.22 14.62 -10.29
N GLY A 46 11.81 15.14 -9.14
CA GLY A 46 11.48 16.55 -8.93
C GLY A 46 10.11 17.00 -9.44
N ASN A 47 9.33 16.10 -10.06
CA ASN A 47 7.97 16.37 -10.53
C ASN A 47 6.94 15.85 -9.53
N VAL A 48 5.93 16.67 -9.22
CA VAL A 48 4.81 16.24 -8.37
C VAL A 48 3.90 15.33 -9.20
N VAL A 49 3.81 14.05 -8.81
CA VAL A 49 2.93 13.05 -9.46
C VAL A 49 1.59 12.90 -8.74
N LEU A 50 1.56 13.17 -7.43
CA LEU A 50 0.35 13.22 -6.62
C LEU A 50 0.46 14.42 -5.66
N ALA A 51 -0.56 15.28 -5.63
CA ALA A 51 -0.52 16.51 -4.83
C ALA A 51 -1.55 16.47 -3.70
N GLN A 52 -1.07 16.52 -2.45
CA GLN A 52 -1.88 16.67 -1.24
C GLN A 52 -3.08 15.71 -1.13
N GLU A 53 -2.94 14.47 -1.58
CA GLU A 53 -4.01 13.49 -1.52
C GLU A 53 -4.31 13.15 -0.05
N PRO A 54 -5.58 13.24 0.41
CA PRO A 54 -5.94 12.92 1.79
C PRO A 54 -5.69 11.44 2.12
N LEU A 55 -5.03 11.20 3.25
CA LEU A 55 -4.84 9.88 3.83
C LEU A 55 -6.08 9.49 4.63
N LEU A 56 -7.08 8.92 3.94
CA LEU A 56 -8.35 8.51 4.54
C LEU A 56 -8.34 7.03 4.89
N LEU A 57 -8.85 6.68 6.07
CA LEU A 57 -8.95 5.28 6.50
C LEU A 57 -9.68 4.42 5.47
N ASN A 58 -9.11 3.25 5.18
CA ASN A 58 -9.55 2.25 4.20
C ASN A 58 -9.47 2.69 2.73
N ASN A 59 -8.87 3.84 2.44
CA ASN A 59 -8.65 4.30 1.06
C ASN A 59 -7.24 3.97 0.57
N ARG A 60 -7.18 3.70 -0.73
CA ARG A 60 -5.95 3.60 -1.52
C ARG A 60 -5.49 4.99 -1.94
N LEU A 61 -4.21 5.26 -1.81
CA LEU A 61 -3.57 6.49 -2.25
C LEU A 61 -3.52 6.54 -3.78
N GLY A 62 -3.93 7.67 -4.37
CA GLY A 62 -3.95 7.85 -5.83
C GLY A 62 -5.00 7.02 -6.58
N ALA A 63 -5.98 6.43 -5.88
CA ALA A 63 -7.00 5.58 -6.49
C ALA A 63 -7.86 6.28 -7.57
N THR A 64 -7.94 7.61 -7.51
CA THR A 64 -8.76 8.44 -8.40
C THR A 64 -7.99 8.97 -9.61
N LEU A 65 -6.66 8.77 -9.67
CA LEU A 65 -5.82 9.28 -10.75
C LEU A 65 -5.35 8.13 -11.66
N PRO A 66 -5.67 8.17 -12.96
CA PRO A 66 -5.21 7.17 -13.92
C PRO A 66 -3.74 7.37 -14.38
N SER A 67 -2.89 8.02 -13.58
CA SER A 67 -1.55 8.43 -14.02
C SER A 67 -0.57 7.24 -14.08
N LEU A 68 0.19 7.17 -15.16
CA LEU A 68 1.22 6.15 -15.42
C LEU A 68 2.43 6.24 -14.46
N ASP A 69 2.65 7.39 -13.82
CA ASP A 69 3.83 7.68 -13.00
C ASP A 69 3.65 7.46 -11.49
N LEU A 70 2.51 6.90 -11.08
CA LEU A 70 2.35 6.42 -9.71
C LEU A 70 3.11 5.10 -9.51
N PRO A 71 3.56 4.81 -8.29
CA PRO A 71 4.15 3.51 -7.99
C PRO A 71 3.15 2.39 -8.31
N TRP A 72 3.66 1.29 -8.89
CA TRP A 72 2.87 0.06 -9.08
C TRP A 72 2.49 -0.62 -7.76
N THR A 73 3.17 -0.26 -6.67
CA THR A 73 2.84 -0.67 -5.30
C THR A 73 1.51 -0.06 -4.86
N ASP A 74 0.58 -0.88 -4.36
CA ASP A 74 -0.61 -0.38 -3.69
C ASP A 74 -0.22 0.23 -2.34
N LEU A 75 -0.77 1.40 -2.03
CA LEU A 75 -0.50 2.16 -0.82
C LEU A 75 -1.84 2.43 -0.17
N ARG A 76 -2.10 1.80 0.97
CA ARG A 76 -3.42 1.84 1.60
C ARG A 76 -3.36 2.27 3.05
N VAL A 77 -4.22 3.21 3.42
CA VAL A 77 -4.36 3.63 4.81
C VAL A 77 -5.24 2.62 5.53
N LEU A 78 -4.71 1.90 6.52
CA LEU A 78 -5.42 0.84 7.22
C LEU A 78 -5.20 0.91 8.74
N ASP A 79 -6.18 0.39 9.47
CA ASP A 79 -6.06 -0.03 10.87
C ASP A 79 -6.35 -1.53 10.94
N PRO A 80 -5.32 -2.39 11.15
CA PRO A 80 -5.52 -3.83 11.25
C PRO A 80 -6.42 -4.26 12.42
N THR A 81 -6.62 -3.40 13.42
CA THR A 81 -7.49 -3.71 14.57
C THR A 81 -8.97 -3.44 14.28
N GLY A 82 -9.28 -2.64 13.25
CA GLY A 82 -10.65 -2.28 12.87
C GLY A 82 -11.37 -1.37 13.88
N HIS A 83 -10.65 -0.74 14.81
CA HIS A 83 -11.25 0.11 15.85
C HIS A 83 -11.27 1.60 15.48
N ALA A 84 -10.39 2.03 14.58
CA ALA A 84 -10.34 3.39 14.10
C ALA A 84 -11.56 3.71 13.23
N THR A 85 -12.09 4.92 13.39
CA THR A 85 -13.17 5.47 12.57
C THR A 85 -12.67 6.43 11.49
N ASP A 86 -11.42 6.88 11.63
CA ASP A 86 -10.75 7.84 10.75
C ASP A 86 -9.22 7.73 10.96
N ALA A 87 -8.48 8.46 10.13
CA ALA A 87 -7.02 8.54 10.13
C ALA A 87 -6.53 9.92 10.66
N GLY A 88 -7.26 10.51 11.61
CA GLY A 88 -6.95 11.81 12.18
C GLY A 88 -5.82 11.80 13.20
N LYS A 89 -5.61 12.96 13.84
CA LYS A 89 -4.57 13.14 14.86
C LYS A 89 -4.77 12.19 16.03
N GLY A 90 -3.68 11.57 16.49
CA GLY A 90 -3.69 10.62 17.59
C GLY A 90 -4.05 9.19 17.18
N LYS A 91 -4.45 8.95 15.92
CA LYS A 91 -4.70 7.61 15.37
C LYS A 91 -3.68 7.23 14.31
N PHE A 92 -3.45 8.11 13.34
CA PHE A 92 -2.42 7.93 12.31
C PHE A 92 -1.02 8.01 12.93
N GLY A 93 -0.11 7.13 12.48
CA GLY A 93 1.22 6.94 13.08
C GLY A 93 1.22 6.05 14.34
N LYS A 94 0.06 5.53 14.75
CA LYS A 94 -0.09 4.64 15.93
C LYS A 94 -0.85 3.37 15.57
N GLN A 95 -2.17 3.48 15.44
CA GLN A 95 -3.06 2.35 15.11
C GLN A 95 -3.44 2.34 13.63
N VAL A 96 -3.44 3.52 12.99
CA VAL A 96 -3.62 3.66 11.55
C VAL A 96 -2.27 3.94 10.92
N GLN A 97 -1.91 3.22 9.86
CA GLN A 97 -0.68 3.42 9.09
C GLN A 97 -0.96 3.39 7.58
N LEU A 98 0.01 3.86 6.79
CA LEU A 98 0.02 3.69 5.34
C LEU A 98 0.77 2.40 4.99
N TYR A 99 0.04 1.33 4.66
CA TYR A 99 0.60 0.03 4.32
C TYR A 99 1.01 -0.04 2.86
N LEU A 100 2.09 -0.77 2.60
CA LEU A 100 2.50 -1.16 1.25
C LEU A 100 1.88 -2.52 0.95
N ASP A 101 1.27 -2.65 -0.21
CA ASP A 101 0.88 -3.94 -0.77
C ASP A 101 1.48 -4.03 -2.17
N VAL A 102 2.57 -4.80 -2.26
CA VAL A 102 3.24 -5.01 -3.53
C VAL A 102 2.43 -6.07 -4.24
N LYS A 103 1.58 -5.65 -5.17
CA LYS A 103 1.01 -6.58 -6.14
C LYS A 103 2.17 -7.15 -6.94
N ASP A 104 2.62 -8.36 -6.61
CA ASP A 104 3.72 -9.01 -7.30
C ASP A 104 3.36 -9.11 -8.80
N PRO A 105 4.18 -8.59 -9.72
CA PRO A 105 3.95 -8.70 -11.15
C PRO A 105 3.87 -10.15 -11.65
N ASN A 106 4.37 -11.13 -10.87
CA ASN A 106 4.24 -12.56 -11.13
C ASN A 106 3.04 -13.22 -10.45
N GLY A 107 2.17 -12.45 -9.77
CA GLY A 107 0.98 -12.95 -9.10
C GLY A 107 1.28 -13.43 -7.68
N SER A 108 1.35 -12.49 -6.74
CA SER A 108 1.18 -12.80 -5.33
C SER A 108 -0.32 -12.91 -5.13
N GLU A 109 -0.77 -14.13 -4.96
CA GLU A 109 -2.11 -14.53 -4.60
C GLU A 109 -2.68 -13.59 -3.52
N ASP A 110 -3.62 -12.73 -3.89
CA ASP A 110 -4.59 -12.13 -2.96
C ASP A 110 -5.58 -13.22 -2.46
N GLU A 111 -5.14 -14.47 -2.38
CA GLU A 111 -5.92 -15.58 -1.89
C GLU A 111 -5.82 -15.56 -0.36
N ASN A 112 -6.95 -15.26 0.26
CA ASN A 112 -7.12 -15.58 1.67
C ASN A 112 -6.83 -17.09 1.83
N PRO A 113 -5.80 -17.49 2.59
CA PRO A 113 -5.41 -18.90 2.71
C PRO A 113 -6.50 -19.77 3.34
N ASP A 114 -7.52 -19.15 3.93
CA ASP A 114 -8.70 -19.81 4.51
C ASP A 114 -9.92 -19.82 3.58
N VAL A 115 -9.83 -19.27 2.36
CA VAL A 115 -10.93 -19.34 1.38
C VAL A 115 -10.77 -20.59 0.54
N GLU A 116 -11.69 -21.53 0.74
CA GLU A 116 -11.86 -22.65 -0.17
C GLU A 116 -12.24 -22.10 -1.56
N PRO A 117 -11.44 -22.36 -2.61
CA PRO A 117 -11.77 -21.90 -3.96
C PRO A 117 -13.07 -22.56 -4.44
N LEU A 118 -13.82 -21.85 -5.29
CA LEU A 118 -15.05 -22.39 -5.89
C LEU A 118 -14.71 -23.63 -6.73
N GLY A 119 -15.04 -24.81 -6.21
CA GLY A 119 -14.72 -26.10 -6.83
C GLY A 119 -13.76 -26.99 -6.02
N TYR A 120 -13.32 -26.57 -4.83
CA TYR A 120 -12.54 -27.40 -3.92
C TYR A 120 -13.29 -28.70 -3.56
N ASP A 121 -12.71 -29.84 -3.97
CA ASP A 121 -13.14 -31.17 -3.55
C ASP A 121 -12.14 -31.70 -2.50
N PRO A 122 -12.54 -31.85 -1.22
CA PRO A 122 -11.64 -32.29 -0.16
C PRO A 122 -11.13 -33.73 -0.34
N ASP A 123 -11.70 -34.50 -1.27
CA ASP A 123 -11.27 -35.87 -1.60
C ASP A 123 -10.33 -35.92 -2.81
N GLU A 124 -10.04 -34.80 -3.48
CA GLU A 124 -9.09 -34.72 -4.59
C GLU A 124 -7.65 -34.69 -4.03
N GLN A 125 -6.90 -35.77 -4.24
CA GLN A 125 -5.48 -35.83 -3.86
C GLN A 125 -4.74 -34.77 -4.67
N SER A 126 -4.05 -33.86 -3.97
CA SER A 126 -3.20 -32.84 -4.56
C SER A 126 -2.16 -33.49 -5.48
N ASP A 127 -2.38 -33.43 -6.78
CA ASP A 127 -1.36 -33.78 -7.76
C ASP A 127 -0.30 -32.68 -7.75
N ASP A 128 0.89 -33.07 -7.29
CA ASP A 128 2.16 -32.35 -7.33
C ASP A 128 2.37 -31.72 -8.72
N LEU A 129 2.08 -30.42 -8.86
CA LEU A 129 2.51 -29.64 -10.02
C LEU A 129 4.00 -29.34 -9.83
N THR A 130 4.82 -30.35 -10.14
CA THR A 130 6.21 -30.16 -10.53
C THR A 130 6.24 -29.21 -11.71
N ASP A 131 6.63 -27.96 -11.51
CA ASP A 131 6.88 -27.03 -12.60
C ASP A 131 8.21 -27.42 -13.25
N GLY A 132 8.12 -28.26 -14.29
CA GLY A 132 9.25 -28.67 -15.09
C GLY A 132 9.76 -27.48 -15.90
N GLU A 133 11.01 -27.10 -15.65
CA GLU A 133 11.77 -26.19 -16.50
C GLU A 133 11.68 -26.66 -17.96
N VAL A 134 11.07 -25.84 -18.82
CA VAL A 134 11.15 -26.00 -20.27
C VAL A 134 12.34 -25.21 -20.79
N ASP A 135 13.50 -25.85 -20.80
CA ASP A 135 14.65 -25.42 -21.61
C ASP A 135 14.25 -25.40 -23.09
N ILE A 136 14.25 -24.22 -23.71
CA ILE A 136 14.24 -24.09 -25.16
C ILE A 136 15.67 -23.81 -25.65
N SER A 137 16.15 -24.70 -26.54
CA SER A 137 17.41 -24.59 -27.28
C SER A 137 17.19 -23.99 -28.66
#